data_AF-A0A2V8LUR1-F1
#
_entry.id   AF-A0A2V8LUR1-F1
#
_cell.length_a   1.000
_cell.length_b   1.000
_cell.length_c   1.000
_cell.angle_alpha   90.00
_cell.angle_beta   90.00
_cell.angle_gamma   90.00
#
_symmetry.space_group_name_H-M   'P 1'
#
loop_
_entity.id
_entity.type
_entity.pdbx_description
1 polymer ?
#
loop_
_entity_poly.entity_id
_entity_poly.type
_entity_poly.pdbx_seq_one_letter_code
_entity_poly.pdbx_strand_id
1 'polypeptide(L)'
;MATSEEIFRDAMALPPEARAELTERLVESLAQDVSPDIATEQLAEVRRRIAQVESGEVELVPGDEALARVRNLLAQHLPSS
;
A
#
# COMPACT_ATOMS: atom_id res chain seq x y z
N MET A 1 18.12 7.16 22.07
CA MET A 1 17.70 6.59 20.78
C MET A 1 17.73 7.72 19.75
N ALA A 2 18.13 7.43 18.51
CA ALA A 2 18.04 8.42 17.43
C ALA A 2 16.58 8.79 17.18
N THR A 3 16.33 10.06 16.87
CA THR A 3 15.01 10.55 16.46
C THR A 3 14.69 10.06 15.05
N SER A 4 13.39 10.02 14.70
CA SER A 4 12.98 9.67 13.33
C SER A 4 13.60 10.58 12.27
N GLU A 5 13.79 11.86 12.60
CA GLU A 5 14.40 12.85 11.70
C GLU A 5 15.89 12.54 11.46
N GLU A 6 16.61 12.11 12.49
CA GLU A 6 18.03 11.69 12.37
C GLU A 6 18.17 10.42 11.54
N ILE A 7 17.31 9.42 11.77
CA ILE A 7 17.31 8.17 10.98
C ILE A 7 16.96 8.45 9.51
N PHE A 8 15.98 9.32 9.27
CA PHE A 8 15.59 9.72 7.91
C PHE A 8 16.75 10.40 7.18
N ARG A 9 17.43 11.34 7.85
CA ARG A 9 18.61 12.03 7.30
C ARG A 9 19.71 11.04 6.92
N ASP A 10 20.00 10.08 7.79
CA ASP A 10 21.02 9.07 7.54
C ASP A 10 20.62 8.13 6.39
N ALA A 11 19.35 7.73 6.32
CA ALA A 11 18.82 6.93 5.21
C ALA A 11 18.92 7.67 3.86
N MET A 12 18.73 8.99 3.85
CA MET A 12 18.86 9.80 2.64
C MET A 12 20.30 9.91 2.11
N ALA A 13 21.30 9.67 2.95
CA ALA A 13 22.71 9.60 2.53
C ALA A 13 23.05 8.29 1.77
N LEU A 14 22.18 7.27 1.83
CA LEU A 14 22.37 6.01 1.12
C LEU A 14 22.10 6.14 -0.39
N PRO A 15 22.73 5.32 -1.24
CA PRO A 15 22.35 5.17 -2.64
C PRO A 15 20.88 4.76 -2.81
N PRO A 16 20.22 5.10 -3.94
CA PRO A 16 18.81 4.78 -4.18
C PRO A 16 18.44 3.31 -3.94
N GLU A 17 19.30 2.39 -4.36
CA GLU A 17 19.07 0.94 -4.25
C GLU A 17 19.04 0.50 -2.77
N ALA A 18 19.97 1.01 -1.96
CA ALA A 18 20.01 0.72 -0.53
C ALA A 18 18.83 1.35 0.22
N ARG A 19 18.31 2.50 -0.24
CA ARG A 19 17.07 3.09 0.32
C ARG A 19 15.84 2.26 -0.02
N ALA A 20 15.76 1.68 -1.22
CA ALA A 20 14.68 0.79 -1.60
C ALA A 20 14.69 -0.48 -0.73
N GLU A 21 15.85 -1.11 -0.55
CA GLU A 21 16.01 -2.27 0.33
C GLU A 21 15.64 -1.94 1.79
N LEU A 22 16.09 -0.79 2.31
CA LEU A 22 15.73 -0.34 3.65
C LEU A 22 14.22 -0.13 3.79
N THR A 23 13.58 0.44 2.76
CA THR A 23 12.13 0.65 2.74
C THR A 23 11.38 -0.67 2.78
N GLU A 24 11.79 -1.67 1.99
CA GLU A 24 11.18 -3.01 2.00
C GLU A 24 11.26 -3.65 3.38
N ARG A 25 12.43 -3.60 4.02
CA ARG A 25 12.64 -4.15 5.38
C ARG A 25 11.81 -3.44 6.44
N LEU A 26 11.65 -2.13 6.34
CA LEU A 26 10.80 -1.35 7.26
C LEU A 26 9.32 -1.71 7.07
N VAL A 27 8.86 -1.85 5.82
CA VAL A 27 7.49 -2.29 5.51
C VAL A 27 7.24 -3.70 6.05
N GLU A 28 8.19 -4.63 5.87
CA GLU A 28 8.10 -5.99 6.41
C GLU A 28 8.03 -5.99 7.95
N SER A 29 8.86 -5.18 8.61
CA SER A 29 8.79 -5.00 10.07
C SER A 29 7.41 -4.53 10.53
N LEU A 30 6.80 -3.57 9.82
CA LEU A 30 5.46 -3.07 10.15
C LEU A 30 4.38 -4.12 9.89
N ALA A 31 4.57 -4.99 8.89
CA ALA A 31 3.65 -6.07 8.57
C ALA A 31 3.59 -7.12 9.69
N GLN A 32 4.66 -7.29 10.47
CA GLN A 32 4.70 -8.22 11.61
C GLN A 32 3.83 -7.77 12.79
N ASP A 33 3.58 -6.46 12.90
CA ASP A 33 2.73 -5.86 13.95
C ASP A 33 1.25 -5.75 13.53
N VAL A 34 0.88 -6.21 12.34
CA VAL A 34 -0.52 -6.23 11.91
C VAL A 34 -1.30 -7.22 12.77
N SER A 35 -2.30 -6.70 13.50
CA SER A 35 -3.18 -7.54 14.31
C SER A 35 -3.76 -8.69 13.47
N PRO A 36 -3.74 -9.94 13.97
CA PRO A 36 -4.40 -11.08 13.33
C PRO A 36 -5.87 -10.80 12.99
N ASP A 37 -6.53 -9.93 13.75
CA ASP A 37 -7.92 -9.52 13.50
C ASP A 37 -8.03 -8.70 12.21
N ILE A 38 -7.12 -7.76 11.97
CA ILE A 38 -7.07 -6.96 10.74
C ILE A 38 -6.81 -7.86 9.53
N ALA A 39 -5.85 -8.79 9.65
CA ALA A 39 -5.57 -9.75 8.59
C ALA A 39 -6.80 -10.65 8.29
N THR A 40 -7.53 -11.05 9.33
CA THR A 40 -8.76 -11.86 9.20
C THR A 40 -9.87 -11.09 8.50
N GLU A 41 -10.09 -9.82 8.87
CA GLU A 41 -11.08 -8.94 8.26
C GLU A 41 -10.76 -8.65 6.79
N GLN A 42 -9.50 -8.38 6.46
CA GLN A 42 -9.08 -8.20 5.07
C GLN A 42 -9.29 -9.48 4.24
N LEU A 43 -8.99 -10.64 4.80
CA LEU A 43 -9.21 -11.91 4.10
C LEU A 43 -10.72 -12.20 3.91
N ALA A 44 -11.55 -11.83 4.90
CA ALA A 44 -13.01 -11.91 4.77
C ALA A 44 -13.53 -10.97 3.67
N GLU A 45 -13.01 -9.75 3.57
CA GLU A 45 -13.32 -8.80 2.51
C GLU A 45 -12.97 -9.36 1.12
N VAL A 46 -11.76 -9.90 0.97
CA VAL A 46 -11.29 -10.50 -0.30
C VAL A 46 -12.23 -11.64 -0.73
N ARG A 47 -12.55 -12.56 0.18
CA ARG A 47 -13.48 -13.67 -0.10
C ARG A 47 -14.86 -13.16 -0.50
N ARG A 48 -15.38 -12.15 0.21
CA ARG A 48 -16.69 -11.57 -0.11
C ARG A 48 -16.69 -10.97 -1.52
N ARG A 49 -15.66 -10.20 -1.89
CA ARG A 49 -15.56 -9.58 -3.23
C ARG A 49 -15.46 -10.62 -4.34
N ILE A 50 -14.69 -11.69 -4.13
CA ILE A 50 -14.62 -12.79 -5.11
C ILE A 50 -16.02 -13.38 -5.33
N ALA A 51 -16.74 -13.70 -4.25
CA ALA A 51 -18.09 -14.26 -4.34
C ALA A 51 -19.07 -13.33 -5.07
N GLN A 52 -19.01 -12.01 -4.81
CA GLN A 52 -19.84 -11.02 -5.50
C GLN A 52 -19.55 -10.95 -7.00
N VAL A 53 -18.29 -11.11 -7.40
CA VAL A 53 -17.89 -11.15 -8.81
C VAL A 53 -18.38 -12.44 -9.47
N GLU A 54 -18.16 -13.59 -8.83
CA GLU A 54 -18.58 -14.90 -9.34
C GLU A 54 -20.10 -15.04 -9.45
N SER A 55 -20.86 -14.42 -8.53
CA SER A 55 -22.32 -14.42 -8.55
C SER A 55 -22.92 -13.42 -9.55
N GLY A 56 -22.12 -12.48 -10.07
CA GLY A 56 -22.59 -11.38 -10.89
C GLY A 56 -23.37 -10.31 -10.11
N GLU A 57 -23.22 -10.27 -8.78
CA GLU A 57 -23.85 -9.25 -7.92
C GLU A 57 -23.28 -7.84 -8.20
N VAL A 58 -22.05 -7.76 -8.70
CA VAL A 58 -21.36 -6.50 -9.00
C VAL A 58 -21.02 -6.37 -10.48
N GLU A 59 -21.11 -5.15 -11.00
CA GLU A 59 -20.63 -4.81 -12.33
C GLU A 59 -19.12 -4.52 -12.27
N LEU A 60 -18.34 -5.24 -13.09
CA LEU A 60 -16.91 -5.04 -13.19
C LEU A 60 -16.57 -3.86 -14.11
N VAL A 61 -15.53 -3.11 -13.74
CA VAL A 61 -14.92 -2.09 -14.59
C VAL A 61 -13.62 -2.66 -15.16
N PRO A 62 -13.26 -2.39 -16.43
CA PRO A 62 -11.95 -2.75 -16.96
C PRO A 62 -10.80 -2.26 -16.07
N GLY A 63 -9.81 -3.13 -15.81
CA GLY A 63 -8.73 -2.85 -14.86
C GLY A 63 -7.92 -1.59 -15.21
N ASP A 64 -7.65 -1.38 -16.49
CA ASP A 64 -6.92 -0.18 -16.96
C ASP A 64 -7.70 1.10 -16.69
N GLU A 65 -9.02 1.07 -16.84
CA GLU A 65 -9.89 2.21 -16.55
C GLU A 65 -9.94 2.49 -15.04
N ALA A 66 -10.08 1.45 -14.22
CA ALA A 66 -10.06 1.58 -12.77
C ALA A 66 -8.74 2.19 -12.28
N LEU A 67 -7.60 1.69 -12.77
CA LEU A 67 -6.28 2.22 -12.40
C LEU A 67 -6.08 3.65 -12.91
N ALA A 68 -6.56 4.00 -14.10
CA ALA A 68 -6.51 5.36 -14.61
C ALA A 68 -7.27 6.34 -13.71
N ARG A 69 -8.48 5.95 -13.24
CA ARG A 69 -9.26 6.76 -12.30
C ARG A 69 -8.50 6.99 -10.98
N VAL A 70 -7.88 5.95 -10.43
CA VAL A 70 -7.06 6.07 -9.19
C VAL A 70 -5.87 7.01 -9.39
N ARG A 71 -5.10 6.85 -10.48
CA ARG A 71 -3.97 7.74 -10.78
C ARG A 71 -4.42 9.19 -10.90
N ASN A 72 -5.54 9.45 -11.57
CA ASN A 72 -6.08 10.79 -11.72
C ASN A 72 -6.49 11.39 -10.37
N LEU A 73 -7.08 10.61 -9.47
CA LEU A 73 -7.44 11.06 -8.11
C LEU A 73 -6.20 11.41 -7.29
N LEU A 74 -5.18 10.54 -7.32
CA LEU A 74 -3.91 10.77 -6.62
C LEU A 74 -3.20 12.01 -7.17
N ALA A 75 -3.13 12.19 -8.49
CA ALA A 75 -2.53 13.36 -9.10
C ALA A 75 -3.24 14.67 -8.74
N GLN A 76 -4.55 14.64 -8.46
CA GLN A 76 -5.30 15.82 -8.01
C GLN A 76 -5.07 16.18 -6.54
N HIS A 77 -4.62 15.22 -5.72
CA HIS A 77 -4.54 15.35 -4.26
C HIS A 77 -3.11 15.31 -3.72
N LEU A 78 -2.12 14.89 -4.52
CA LEU A 78 -0.72 15.10 -4.18
C LEU A 78 -0.37 16.58 -4.40
N PRO A 79 0.21 17.27 -3.40
CA PRO A 79 0.76 18.61 -3.62
C PRO A 79 1.81 18.52 -4.72
N SER A 80 1.76 19.44 -5.69
CA SER A 80 2.84 19.60 -6.66
C SER A 80 4.10 20.00 -5.88
N SER A 81 5.03 19.05 -5.74
CA SER A 81 6.41 19.36 -5.36
C SER A 81 7.11 20.14 -6.46
#